data_AF-A0A8S4F700-F1
#
_entry.id   AF-A0A8S4F700-F1
#
_cell.length_a   1.000
_cell.length_b   1.000
_cell.length_c   1.000
_cell.angle_alpha   90.00
_cell.angle_beta   90.00
_cell.angle_gamma   90.00
#
_symmetry.space_group_name_H-M   'P 1'
#
loop_
_entity.id
_entity.type
_entity.pdbx_description
1 polymer ?
#
loop_
_entity_poly.entity_id
_entity_poly.type
_entity_poly.pdbx_seq_one_letter_code
_entity_poly.pdbx_strand_id
1 'polypeptide(L)'
;MPVPDLSPLEEKLSYLKCNIFKSLPTSRLMSKTDSPAYSRVSIHLAAFKKCLLEQGKTLVESQHWDSVLQYAFMAWSYVKATPVWDIQPHNSQRKQCFRALSNFCLTAVKKGGFDKGYLMDVQDKLTSMSADADDVQSCLKCVQALLQEG
;
A
#
# COMPACT_ATOMS: atom_id res chain seq x y z
N MET A 1 18.64 18.15 1.17
CA MET A 1 17.31 18.43 1.76
C MET A 1 17.01 17.37 2.81
N PRO A 2 16.30 17.69 3.90
CA PRO A 2 15.93 16.69 4.91
C PRO A 2 14.90 15.70 4.34
N VAL A 3 14.99 14.44 4.75
CA VAL A 3 14.04 13.39 4.38
C VAL A 3 12.68 13.71 5.03
N PRO A 4 11.56 13.72 4.27
CA PRO A 4 10.22 13.88 4.83
C PRO A 4 9.95 12.88 5.96
N ASP A 5 9.47 13.38 7.10
CA ASP A 5 8.97 12.54 8.18
C ASP A 5 7.64 11.88 7.76
N LEU A 6 7.61 10.54 7.75
CA LEU A 6 6.45 9.75 7.36
C LEU A 6 5.52 9.44 8.54
N SER A 7 5.92 9.72 9.78
CA SER A 7 5.16 9.41 10.99
C SER A 7 3.73 9.96 10.96
N PRO A 8 3.48 11.23 10.55
CA PRO A 8 2.12 11.76 10.47
C PRO A 8 1.24 11.02 9.43
N LEU A 9 1.86 10.50 8.37
CA LEU A 9 1.14 9.76 7.33
C LEU A 9 0.74 8.38 7.85
N GLU A 10 1.67 7.70 8.52
CA GLU A 10 1.44 6.40 9.15
C GLU A 10 0.36 6.47 10.24
N GLU A 11 0.44 7.45 11.14
CA GLU A 11 -0.57 7.66 12.20
C GLU A 11 -1.98 7.81 11.62
N LYS A 12 -2.10 8.53 10.50
CA LYS A 12 -3.39 8.71 9.82
C LYS A 12 -3.91 7.40 9.24
N LEU A 13 -3.06 6.60 8.59
CA LEU A 13 -3.43 5.28 8.08
C LEU A 13 -3.82 4.34 9.22
N SER A 14 -3.09 4.37 10.33
CA SER A 14 -3.38 3.59 11.53
C SER A 14 -4.75 3.95 12.12
N TYR A 15 -5.04 5.23 12.28
CA TYR A 15 -6.34 5.72 12.74
C TYR A 15 -7.49 5.26 11.84
N LEU A 16 -7.34 5.39 10.51
CA LEU A 16 -8.37 4.98 9.56
C LEU A 16 -8.57 3.46 9.55
N LYS A 17 -7.48 2.68 9.67
CA LYS A 17 -7.55 1.23 9.84
C LYS A 17 -8.32 0.86 11.10
N CYS A 18 -8.05 1.52 12.23
CA CYS A 18 -8.80 1.30 13.47
C CYS A 18 -10.30 1.52 13.30
N ASN A 19 -10.72 2.54 12.52
CA ASN A 19 -12.14 2.80 12.26
C ASN A 19 -12.82 1.69 11.45
N ILE A 20 -12.09 1.04 10.52
CA ILE A 20 -12.59 -0.15 9.82
C ILE A 20 -12.92 -1.24 10.85
N PHE A 21 -11.97 -1.58 11.73
CA PHE A 21 -12.14 -2.65 12.70
C PHE A 21 -13.19 -2.35 13.77
N LYS A 22 -13.27 -1.11 14.26
CA LYS A 22 -14.29 -0.68 15.24
C LYS A 22 -15.71 -0.77 14.69
N SER A 23 -15.87 -0.73 13.36
CA SER A 23 -17.17 -0.75 12.71
C SER A 23 -17.66 -2.15 12.33
N LEU A 24 -16.80 -3.15 12.46
CA LEU A 24 -17.16 -4.56 12.26
C LEU A 24 -18.08 -5.07 13.39
N PRO A 25 -18.89 -6.10 13.11
CA PRO A 25 -19.64 -6.80 14.16
C PRO A 25 -18.72 -7.34 15.27
N THR A 26 -19.10 -7.12 16.52
CA THR A 26 -18.36 -7.59 17.71
C THR A 26 -18.84 -8.95 18.21
N SER A 27 -20.08 -9.33 17.87
CA SER A 27 -20.66 -10.62 18.25
C SER A 27 -19.92 -11.79 17.58
N ARG A 28 -19.59 -12.82 18.35
CA ARG A 28 -18.95 -14.05 17.86
C ARG A 28 -19.85 -14.86 16.92
N LEU A 29 -21.16 -14.66 16.98
CA LEU A 29 -22.15 -15.37 16.16
C LEU A 29 -22.37 -14.72 14.79
N MET A 30 -21.78 -13.55 14.53
CA MET A 30 -21.98 -12.81 13.28
C MET A 30 -20.71 -12.91 12.43
N SER A 31 -20.88 -13.17 11.13
CA SER A 31 -19.76 -13.11 10.20
C SER A 31 -19.18 -11.68 10.18
N LYS A 32 -17.86 -11.59 9.99
CA LYS A 32 -17.12 -10.32 9.91
C LYS A 32 -16.71 -9.99 8.47
N THR A 33 -16.99 -10.89 7.53
CA THR A 33 -16.52 -10.83 6.13
C THR A 33 -17.64 -11.01 5.10
N ASP A 34 -18.90 -11.06 5.58
CA ASP A 34 -20.10 -11.14 4.75
C ASP A 34 -20.56 -9.75 4.23
N SER A 35 -21.61 -9.72 3.40
CA SER A 35 -22.14 -8.47 2.84
C SER A 35 -22.64 -7.47 3.89
N PRO A 36 -23.40 -7.88 4.93
CA PRO A 36 -23.78 -6.97 6.01
C PRO A 36 -22.57 -6.33 6.72
N ALA A 37 -21.53 -7.11 7.05
CA ALA A 37 -20.31 -6.57 7.66
C ALA A 37 -19.59 -5.61 6.70
N TYR A 38 -19.51 -5.94 5.40
CA TYR A 38 -18.94 -5.06 4.39
C TYR A 38 -19.67 -3.72 4.30
N SER A 39 -21.00 -3.74 4.20
CA SER A 39 -21.83 -2.53 4.10
C SER A 39 -21.56 -1.56 5.24
N ARG A 40 -21.42 -2.07 6.47
CA ARG A 40 -21.11 -1.26 7.68
C ARG A 40 -19.77 -0.55 7.59
N VAL A 41 -18.76 -1.15 6.96
CA VAL A 41 -17.39 -0.61 6.95
C VAL A 41 -16.99 0.00 5.62
N SER A 42 -17.82 -0.11 4.59
CA SER A 42 -17.57 0.34 3.21
C SER A 42 -17.11 1.81 3.14
N ILE A 43 -17.70 2.69 3.94
CA ILE A 43 -17.32 4.10 4.04
C ILE A 43 -15.91 4.28 4.65
N HIS A 44 -15.55 3.46 5.63
CA HIS A 44 -14.22 3.49 6.27
C HIS A 44 -13.14 2.92 5.35
N LEU A 45 -13.45 1.88 4.57
CA LEU A 45 -12.55 1.38 3.53
C LEU A 45 -12.31 2.46 2.44
N ALA A 46 -13.37 3.17 2.04
CA ALA A 46 -13.26 4.26 1.06
C ALA A 46 -12.40 5.41 1.57
N ALA A 47 -12.59 5.81 2.84
CA ALA A 47 -11.78 6.84 3.49
C ALA A 47 -10.30 6.43 3.62
N PHE A 48 -10.04 5.18 4.03
CA PHE A 48 -8.68 4.63 4.09
C PHE A 48 -8.00 4.66 2.71
N LYS A 49 -8.67 4.15 1.67
CA LYS A 49 -8.15 4.18 0.30
C LYS A 49 -7.88 5.61 -0.16
N LYS A 50 -8.82 6.53 0.04
CA LYS A 50 -8.68 7.93 -0.38
C LYS A 50 -7.42 8.56 0.24
N CYS A 51 -7.27 8.44 1.56
CA CYS A 51 -6.10 8.92 2.29
C CYS A 51 -4.80 8.33 1.74
N LEU A 52 -4.74 7.01 1.56
CA LEU A 52 -3.56 6.32 1.04
C LEU A 52 -3.13 6.84 -0.33
N LEU A 53 -4.09 7.06 -1.22
CA LEU A 53 -3.83 7.56 -2.58
C LEU A 53 -3.38 9.01 -2.57
N GLU A 54 -4.02 9.87 -1.77
CA GLU A 54 -3.66 11.29 -1.68
C GLU A 54 -2.24 11.48 -1.12
N GLN A 55 -1.92 10.82 -0.01
CA GLN A 55 -0.58 10.87 0.59
C GLN A 55 0.51 10.40 -0.40
N GLY A 56 0.29 9.27 -1.08
CA GLY A 56 1.24 8.74 -2.05
C GLY A 56 1.42 9.65 -3.27
N LYS A 57 0.34 10.27 -3.78
CA LYS A 57 0.42 11.24 -4.88
C LYS A 57 1.23 12.46 -4.48
N THR A 58 0.97 13.04 -3.31
CA THR A 58 1.73 14.19 -2.81
C THR A 58 3.22 13.88 -2.68
N LEU A 59 3.59 12.68 -2.20
CA LEU A 59 5.00 12.26 -2.14
C LEU A 59 5.62 12.14 -3.54
N VAL A 60 4.91 11.53 -4.50
CA VAL A 60 5.39 11.43 -5.89
C VAL A 60 5.56 12.81 -6.53
N GLU A 61 4.64 13.74 -6.28
CA GLU A 61 4.70 15.13 -6.76
C GLU A 61 5.86 15.91 -6.15
N SER A 62 6.22 15.61 -4.89
CA SER A 62 7.39 16.19 -4.21
C SER A 62 8.74 15.65 -4.70
N GLN A 63 8.74 14.56 -5.48
CA GLN A 63 9.93 13.91 -6.03
C GLN A 63 10.93 13.40 -4.98
N HIS A 64 10.51 13.23 -3.73
CA HIS A 64 11.28 12.55 -2.70
C HIS A 64 11.16 11.02 -2.87
N TRP A 65 11.88 10.46 -3.85
CA TRP A 65 11.70 9.07 -4.28
C TRP A 65 11.97 8.03 -3.20
N ASP A 66 12.94 8.27 -2.31
CA ASP A 66 13.19 7.43 -1.13
C ASP A 66 11.95 7.36 -0.23
N SER A 67 11.36 8.53 0.08
CA SER A 67 10.14 8.62 0.88
C SER A 67 8.94 7.98 0.20
N VAL A 68 8.85 8.00 -1.13
CA VAL A 68 7.80 7.29 -1.87
C VAL A 68 7.90 5.78 -1.64
N LEU A 69 9.10 5.21 -1.72
CA LEU A 69 9.33 3.78 -1.49
C LEU A 69 9.06 3.38 -0.04
N GLN A 70 9.61 4.14 0.91
CA GLN A 70 9.40 3.91 2.34
C GLN A 70 7.91 3.99 2.70
N TYR A 71 7.20 5.00 2.19
CA TYR A 71 5.76 5.13 2.35
C TYR A 71 5.03 3.93 1.75
N ALA A 72 5.37 3.51 0.52
CA ALA A 72 4.70 2.41 -0.12
C ALA A 72 4.87 1.09 0.66
N PHE A 73 6.07 0.81 1.18
CA PHE A 73 6.33 -0.36 2.00
C PHE A 73 5.62 -0.34 3.34
N MET A 74 5.60 0.82 4.02
CA MET A 74 4.83 1.02 5.25
C MET A 74 3.34 0.81 4.98
N ALA A 75 2.76 1.56 4.03
CA ALA A 75 1.35 1.52 3.71
C ALA A 75 0.89 0.13 3.22
N TRP A 76 1.76 -0.64 2.56
CA TRP A 76 1.46 -2.01 2.15
C TRP A 76 1.04 -2.89 3.32
N SER A 77 1.74 -2.80 4.45
CA SER A 77 1.42 -3.55 5.66
C SER A 77 0.03 -3.21 6.21
N TYR A 78 -0.36 -1.93 6.13
CA TYR A 78 -1.69 -1.47 6.54
C TYR A 78 -2.78 -1.94 5.58
N VAL A 79 -2.54 -1.91 4.26
CA VAL A 79 -3.46 -2.49 3.27
C VAL A 79 -3.62 -3.98 3.52
N LYS A 80 -2.51 -4.71 3.72
CA LYS A 80 -2.50 -6.15 4.00
C LYS A 80 -3.30 -6.50 5.26
N ALA A 81 -3.24 -5.65 6.28
CA ALA A 81 -3.99 -5.84 7.51
C ALA A 81 -5.50 -5.54 7.41
N THR A 82 -6.01 -4.97 6.30
CA THR A 82 -7.46 -4.78 6.14
C THR A 82 -8.20 -6.12 6.01
N PRO A 83 -9.52 -6.19 6.25
CA PRO A 83 -10.28 -7.42 6.03
C PRO A 83 -10.25 -7.90 4.58
N VAL A 84 -10.26 -9.23 4.40
CA VAL A 84 -10.55 -9.88 3.13
C VAL A 84 -11.99 -10.38 3.19
N TRP A 85 -12.79 -10.03 2.19
CA TRP A 85 -14.22 -10.30 2.14
C TRP A 85 -14.52 -11.57 1.37
N ASP A 86 -15.59 -12.27 1.76
CA ASP A 86 -15.98 -13.54 1.13
C ASP A 86 -16.38 -13.32 -0.35
N ILE A 87 -16.97 -12.17 -0.63
CA ILE A 87 -17.43 -11.78 -1.96
C ILE A 87 -16.33 -11.00 -2.69
N GLN A 88 -15.89 -11.53 -3.85
CA GLN A 88 -14.77 -10.97 -4.62
C GLN A 88 -14.88 -9.45 -4.87
N PRO A 89 -16.01 -8.91 -5.37
CA PRO A 89 -16.21 -7.46 -5.57
C PRO A 89 -15.92 -6.56 -4.36
N HIS A 90 -16.15 -7.04 -3.13
CA HIS A 90 -15.90 -6.26 -1.91
C HIS A 90 -14.40 -6.05 -1.64
N ASN A 91 -13.53 -6.86 -2.25
CA ASN A 91 -12.08 -6.73 -2.17
C ASN A 91 -11.49 -5.73 -3.19
N SER A 92 -12.33 -5.12 -4.04
CA SER A 92 -11.87 -4.21 -5.10
C SER A 92 -11.07 -3.03 -4.56
N GLN A 93 -11.47 -2.42 -3.44
CA GLN A 93 -10.75 -1.30 -2.85
C GLN A 93 -9.37 -1.68 -2.33
N ARG A 94 -9.24 -2.86 -1.71
CA ARG A 94 -7.96 -3.42 -1.27
C ARG A 94 -7.01 -3.65 -2.44
N LYS A 95 -7.51 -4.28 -3.52
CA LYS A 95 -6.75 -4.48 -4.77
C LYS A 95 -6.29 -3.15 -5.38
N GLN A 96 -7.16 -2.14 -5.41
CA GLN A 96 -6.82 -0.80 -5.92
C GLN A 96 -5.72 -0.13 -5.08
N CYS A 97 -5.69 -0.34 -3.76
CA CYS A 97 -4.60 0.17 -2.92
C CYS A 97 -3.26 -0.48 -3.30
N PHE A 98 -3.21 -1.82 -3.38
CA PHE A 98 -1.97 -2.51 -3.78
C PHE A 98 -1.48 -2.07 -5.16
N ARG A 99 -2.36 -1.99 -6.16
CA ARG A 99 -2.01 -1.48 -7.49
C ARG A 99 -1.42 -0.07 -7.44
N ALA A 100 -2.02 0.83 -6.66
CA ALA A 100 -1.52 2.19 -6.54
C ALA A 100 -0.13 2.23 -5.88
N LEU A 101 0.07 1.47 -4.80
CA LEU A 101 1.38 1.37 -4.14
C LEU A 101 2.45 0.79 -5.10
N SER A 102 2.12 -0.25 -5.86
CA SER A 102 3.02 -0.80 -6.89
C SER A 102 3.38 0.24 -7.95
N ASN A 103 2.42 1.08 -8.38
CA ASN A 103 2.68 2.16 -9.33
C ASN A 103 3.55 3.28 -8.74
N PHE A 104 3.39 3.59 -7.45
CA PHE A 104 4.28 4.53 -6.75
C PHE A 104 5.70 3.99 -6.69
N CYS A 105 5.89 2.71 -6.30
CA CYS A 105 7.19 2.06 -6.32
C CYS A 105 7.82 2.09 -7.71
N LEU A 106 7.08 1.72 -8.76
CA LEU A 106 7.57 1.72 -10.13
C LEU A 106 8.00 3.13 -10.58
N THR A 107 7.24 4.15 -10.20
CA THR A 107 7.56 5.55 -10.54
C THR A 107 8.82 6.00 -9.82
N ALA A 108 8.93 5.70 -8.52
CA ALA A 108 10.11 6.04 -7.73
C ALA A 108 11.36 5.33 -8.24
N VAL A 109 11.31 4.02 -8.51
CA VAL A 109 12.44 3.25 -9.06
C VAL A 109 12.92 3.83 -10.39
N LYS A 110 12.01 4.18 -11.30
CA LYS A 110 12.37 4.76 -12.61
C LYS A 110 12.98 6.15 -12.55
N LYS A 111 12.67 6.93 -11.52
CA LYS A 111 13.07 8.35 -11.42
C LYS A 111 14.10 8.62 -10.31
N GLY A 112 14.31 7.67 -9.42
CA GLY A 112 15.08 7.83 -8.19
C GLY A 112 16.58 7.85 -8.35
N GLY A 113 17.11 7.23 -9.42
CA GLY A 113 18.56 7.16 -9.63
C GLY A 113 19.29 6.47 -8.46
N PHE A 114 18.67 5.46 -7.86
CA PHE A 114 19.19 4.75 -6.69
C PHE A 114 20.43 3.93 -7.03
N ASP A 115 21.33 3.77 -6.05
CA ASP A 115 22.48 2.88 -6.18
C ASP A 115 22.07 1.40 -6.12
N LYS A 116 22.99 0.51 -6.52
CA LYS A 116 22.73 -0.93 -6.58
C LYS A 116 22.38 -1.54 -5.22
N GLY A 117 23.03 -1.12 -4.14
CA GLY A 117 22.76 -1.65 -2.80
C GLY A 117 21.33 -1.36 -2.40
N TYR A 118 20.89 -0.13 -2.58
CA TYR A 118 19.51 0.27 -2.31
C TYR A 118 18.49 -0.45 -3.21
N LEU A 119 18.81 -0.63 -4.50
CA LEU A 119 17.94 -1.39 -5.42
C LEU A 119 17.81 -2.87 -5.04
N MET A 120 18.85 -3.49 -4.47
CA MET A 120 18.78 -4.86 -3.94
C MET A 120 17.82 -4.95 -2.75
N ASP A 121 17.90 -4.00 -1.80
CA ASP A 121 16.96 -3.94 -0.67
C ASP A 121 15.52 -3.76 -1.14
N VAL A 122 15.32 -2.90 -2.15
CA VAL A 122 14.01 -2.70 -2.80
C VAL A 122 13.53 -3.98 -3.48
N GLN A 123 14.40 -4.72 -4.17
CA GLN A 123 14.07 -5.99 -4.81
C GLN A 123 13.59 -7.02 -3.77
N ASP A 124 14.31 -7.18 -2.66
CA ASP A 124 13.95 -8.13 -1.60
C ASP A 124 12.59 -7.77 -1.00
N LYS A 125 12.37 -6.48 -0.76
CA LYS A 125 11.09 -6.01 -0.21
C LYS A 125 9.94 -6.27 -1.18
N LEU A 126 10.07 -5.90 -2.45
CA LEU A 126 9.04 -6.16 -3.46
C LEU A 126 8.81 -7.66 -3.68
N THR A 127 9.85 -8.48 -3.58
CA THR A 127 9.72 -9.95 -3.70
C THR A 127 8.86 -10.50 -2.58
N SER A 128 9.06 -10.03 -1.34
CA SER A 128 8.21 -10.42 -0.20
C SER A 128 6.74 -10.00 -0.36
N MET A 129 6.47 -8.94 -1.13
CA MET A 129 5.13 -8.40 -1.38
C MET A 129 4.42 -9.09 -2.56
N SER A 130 5.15 -9.83 -3.40
CA SER A 130 4.60 -10.48 -4.60
C SER A 130 3.49 -11.49 -4.32
N ALA A 131 3.48 -12.10 -3.13
CA ALA A 131 2.42 -13.01 -2.70
C ALA A 131 1.09 -12.30 -2.39
N ASP A 132 1.12 -10.98 -2.16
CA ASP A 132 -0.08 -10.22 -1.79
C ASP A 132 -0.80 -9.62 -3.01
N ALA A 133 -0.07 -9.27 -4.08
CA ALA A 133 -0.63 -8.68 -5.30
C ALA A 133 0.29 -8.82 -6.53
N ASP A 134 -0.28 -9.27 -7.65
CA ASP A 134 0.42 -9.43 -8.92
C ASP A 134 0.92 -8.12 -9.52
N ASP A 135 0.29 -6.98 -9.18
CA ASP A 135 0.67 -5.65 -9.69
C ASP A 135 2.14 -5.29 -9.34
N VAL A 136 2.74 -5.95 -8.34
CA VAL A 136 4.16 -5.77 -7.94
C VAL A 136 5.15 -6.24 -9.02
N GLN A 137 4.76 -7.21 -9.84
CA GLN A 137 5.66 -7.87 -10.80
C GLN A 137 6.28 -6.90 -11.81
N SER A 138 5.53 -5.89 -12.24
CA SER A 138 6.04 -4.84 -13.14
C SER A 138 7.16 -4.02 -12.50
N CYS A 139 7.04 -3.74 -11.19
CA CYS A 139 8.07 -3.03 -10.44
C CYS A 139 9.31 -3.92 -10.24
N LEU A 140 9.12 -5.19 -9.90
CA LEU A 140 10.22 -6.16 -9.74
C LEU A 140 11.06 -6.29 -11.02
N LYS A 141 10.41 -6.46 -12.17
CA LYS A 141 11.09 -6.54 -13.46
C LYS A 141 11.91 -5.26 -13.76
N CYS A 142 11.38 -4.10 -13.40
CA CYS A 142 12.07 -2.83 -13.57
C CYS A 142 13.34 -2.75 -12.70
N VAL A 143 13.26 -3.14 -11.43
CA VAL A 143 14.41 -3.15 -10.51
C VAL A 143 15.48 -4.13 -11.00
N GLN A 144 15.07 -5.32 -11.45
CA GLN A 144 15.97 -6.34 -12.00
C GLN A 144 16.72 -5.84 -13.25
N ALA A 145 16.05 -5.12 -14.15
CA ALA A 145 16.69 -4.51 -15.31
C ALA A 145 17.75 -3.48 -14.88
N LEU A 146 17.40 -2.57 -13.96
CA LEU A 146 18.33 -1.54 -13.46
C LEU A 146 19.57 -2.13 -12.76
N LEU A 147 19.43 -3.26 -12.07
CA LEU A 147 20.55 -3.96 -11.43
C LEU A 147 21.50 -4.61 -12.45
N GLN A 148 21.02 -4.94 -13.65
CA GLN A 148 21.81 -5.52 -14.74
C GLN A 148 22.51 -4.47 -15.63
N GLU A 149 22.03 -3.22 -15.61
CA GLU A 149 22.50 -2.13 -16.50
C GLU A 149 23.75 -1.39 -15.99
N GLY A 150 24.35 -1.79 -14.87
CA GLY A 150 25.61 -1.22 -14.36
C GLY A 150 26.56 -2.26 -13.86
#